data_AF-A0A0G1TL40-F1
#
_entry.id   AF-A0A0G1TL40-F1
#
_cell.length_a   1.000
_cell.length_b   1.000
_cell.length_c   1.000
_cell.angle_alpha   90.00
_cell.angle_beta   90.00
_cell.angle_gamma   90.00
#
_symmetry.space_group_name_H-M   'P 1'
#
loop_
_entity.id
_entity.type
_entity.pdbx_description
1 polymer ?
#
loop_
_entity_poly.entity_id
_entity_poly.type
_entity_poly.pdbx_seq_one_letter_code
_entity_poly.pdbx_strand_id
1 'polypeptide(L)'
;MAYIYWLIIFVWLPIIVLWAINWKYLSQYKKTFLYCVIWALIFSIPWDIWAVRADIWRFPPDTNIGVLIGGLPLEEYFFMIFVTMLVSTVVLLLKRYFEIRANT
;
A
#
# COMPACT_ATOMS: atom_id res chain seq x y z
N MET A 1 15.49 10.67 2.50
CA MET A 1 15.20 10.41 1.07
C MET A 1 15.23 8.93 0.65
N ALA A 2 15.99 8.03 1.30
CA ALA A 2 16.03 6.62 0.87
C ALA A 2 14.64 5.94 0.85
N TYR A 3 13.75 6.33 1.77
CA TYR A 3 12.44 5.69 1.90
C TYR A 3 11.53 5.93 0.68
N ILE A 4 11.46 7.16 0.16
CA ILE A 4 10.64 7.44 -1.02
C ILE A 4 11.14 6.68 -2.26
N TYR A 5 12.45 6.53 -2.43
CA TYR A 5 13.01 5.73 -3.53
C TYR A 5 12.63 4.26 -3.40
N TRP A 6 12.67 3.73 -2.18
CA TRP A 6 12.21 2.37 -1.91
C TRP A 6 10.73 2.19 -2.26
N LEU A 7 9.87 3.13 -1.87
CA LEU A 7 8.43 3.11 -2.23
C LEU A 7 8.21 3.16 -3.74
N ILE A 8 8.95 4.01 -4.45
CA ILE A 8 8.84 4.11 -5.91
C ILE A 8 9.18 2.78 -6.58
N ILE A 9 10.31 2.18 -6.19
CA ILE A 9 10.84 0.97 -6.85
C ILE A 9 10.01 -0.27 -6.51
N PHE A 10 9.69 -0.47 -5.23
CA PHE A 10 9.12 -1.73 -4.75
C PHE A 10 7.60 -1.71 -4.60
N VAL A 11 6.97 -0.53 -4.62
CA VAL A 11 5.53 -0.41 -4.40
C VAL A 11 4.86 0.27 -5.60
N TRP A 12 5.23 1.50 -5.93
CA TRP A 12 4.50 2.28 -6.93
C TRP A 12 4.72 1.76 -8.34
N LEU A 13 5.96 1.46 -8.73
CA LEU A 13 6.27 0.94 -10.05
C LEU A 13 5.55 -0.41 -10.31
N PRO A 14 5.59 -1.42 -9.42
CA PRO A 14 4.82 -2.65 -9.59
C PRO A 14 3.31 -2.42 -9.71
N ILE A 15 2.73 -1.56 -8.87
CA ILE A 15 1.28 -1.25 -8.93
C ILE A 15 0.92 -0.66 -10.29
N ILE A 16 1.69 0.34 -10.76
CA ILE A 16 1.45 1.02 -12.03
C ILE A 16 1.51 0.01 -13.17
N VAL A 17 2.53 -0.86 -13.20
CA VAL A 17 2.69 -1.90 -14.23
C VAL A 17 1.51 -2.87 -14.20
N LEU A 18 1.15 -3.41 -13.02
CA LEU A 18 0.05 -4.36 -12.88
C LEU A 18 -1.30 -3.76 -13.30
N TRP A 19 -1.56 -2.51 -12.91
CA TRP A 19 -2.78 -1.78 -13.27
C TRP A 19 -2.83 -1.41 -14.75
N ALA A 20 -1.70 -1.01 -15.36
CA ALA A 20 -1.63 -0.71 -16.78
C ALA A 20 -1.99 -1.94 -17.63
N ILE A 21 -1.45 -3.11 -17.26
CA ILE A 21 -1.70 -4.37 -17.99
C ILE A 21 -3.13 -4.88 -17.76
N ASN A 22 -3.66 -4.78 -16.54
CA ASN A 22 -4.93 -5.39 -16.15
C ASN A 22 -6.08 -4.39 -15.93
N TRP A 23 -5.97 -3.19 -16.49
CA TRP A 23 -6.88 -2.06 -16.24
C TRP A 23 -8.36 -2.45 -16.32
N LYS A 24 -8.78 -3.11 -17.41
CA LYS A 24 -10.18 -3.46 -17.64
C LYS A 24 -10.74 -4.37 -16.54
N TYR A 25 -9.96 -5.33 -16.06
CA TYR A 25 -10.38 -6.25 -15.00
C TYR A 25 -10.39 -5.56 -13.62
N LEU A 26 -9.28 -4.90 -13.26
CA LEU A 26 -9.12 -4.29 -11.94
C LEU A 26 -10.05 -3.10 -11.73
N SER A 27 -10.39 -2.35 -12.79
CA SER A 27 -11.31 -1.20 -12.72
C SER A 27 -12.74 -1.57 -12.29
N GLN A 28 -13.11 -2.87 -12.34
CA GLN A 28 -14.39 -3.38 -11.85
C GLN A 28 -14.45 -3.42 -10.32
N TYR A 29 -13.29 -3.45 -9.64
CA TYR A 29 -13.16 -3.61 -8.20
C TYR A 29 -12.79 -2.31 -7.47
N LYS A 30 -13.02 -1.13 -8.07
CA LYS A 30 -12.68 0.18 -7.46
C LYS A 30 -13.23 0.35 -6.05
N LYS A 31 -14.45 -0.13 -5.79
CA LYS A 31 -15.07 -0.10 -4.45
C LYS A 31 -14.31 -0.99 -3.47
N THR A 32 -13.89 -2.19 -3.88
CA THR A 32 -13.07 -3.08 -3.06
C THR A 32 -11.76 -2.43 -2.66
N PHE A 33 -11.03 -1.83 -3.61
CA PHE A 33 -9.80 -1.09 -3.30
C PHE A 33 -10.05 0.05 -2.32
N LEU A 34 -11.10 0.85 -2.54
CA LEU A 34 -11.46 1.94 -1.63
C LEU A 34 -11.74 1.43 -0.21
N TYR A 35 -12.53 0.37 -0.06
CA TYR A 35 -12.80 -0.22 1.25
C TYR A 35 -11.54 -0.78 1.91
N CYS A 36 -10.70 -1.50 1.16
CA CYS A 36 -9.44 -2.01 1.69
C CYS A 36 -8.53 -0.88 2.19
N VAL A 37 -8.36 0.20 1.40
CA VAL A 37 -7.53 1.34 1.80
C VAL A 37 -8.11 2.06 3.02
N ILE A 38 -9.42 2.31 3.05
CA ILE A 38 -10.06 2.96 4.21
C ILE A 38 -9.85 2.13 5.48
N TRP A 39 -10.13 0.84 5.43
CA TRP A 39 -9.95 -0.02 6.60
C TRP A 39 -8.49 -0.16 7.00
N ALA A 40 -7.58 -0.29 6.04
CA ALA A 40 -6.14 -0.29 6.31
C ALA A 40 -5.75 0.97 7.10
N LEU A 41 -6.09 2.16 6.62
CA LEU A 41 -5.74 3.42 7.28
C LEU A 41 -6.36 3.55 8.68
N ILE A 42 -7.62 3.16 8.86
CA ILE A 42 -8.31 3.22 10.16
C ILE A 42 -7.59 2.37 11.21
N PHE A 43 -7.06 1.20 10.83
CA PHE A 43 -6.39 0.30 11.76
C PHE A 43 -4.89 0.57 11.88
N SER A 44 -4.19 0.84 10.78
CA SER A 44 -2.73 0.97 10.77
C SER A 44 -2.26 2.31 11.31
N ILE A 45 -2.95 3.42 11.01
CA ILE A 45 -2.50 4.74 11.48
C ILE A 45 -2.49 4.82 13.01
N PRO A 46 -3.57 4.47 13.75
CA PRO A 46 -3.54 4.55 15.21
C PRO A 46 -2.52 3.61 15.82
N TRP A 47 -2.37 2.40 15.24
CA TRP A 47 -1.41 1.41 15.69
C TRP A 47 0.03 1.91 15.56
N ASP A 48 0.38 2.46 14.41
CA ASP A 48 1.73 2.93 14.12
C ASP A 48 2.08 4.18 14.93
N ILE A 49 1.13 5.12 15.07
CA ILE A 49 1.30 6.28 15.96
C ILE A 49 1.52 5.83 17.40
N TRP A 50 0.75 4.86 17.88
CA TRP A 50 0.93 4.31 19.22
C TRP A 50 2.30 3.65 19.37
N ALA A 51 2.75 2.86 18.39
CA ALA A 51 4.04 2.20 18.42
C ALA A 51 5.22 3.19 18.44
N VAL A 52 5.13 4.31 17.72
CA VAL A 52 6.13 5.39 17.79
C VAL A 52 6.11 6.06 19.16
N ARG A 53 4.93 6.36 19.72
CA ARG A 53 4.81 6.96 21.05
C ARG A 53 5.28 6.05 22.18
N ALA A 54 5.17 4.74 22.00
CA ALA A 54 5.66 3.73 22.92
C ALA A 54 7.15 3.41 22.73
N ASP A 55 7.86 4.13 21.85
CA ASP A 55 9.28 3.90 21.54
C ASP A 55 9.59 2.47 21.05
N ILE A 56 8.58 1.74 20.53
CA ILE A 56 8.76 0.39 19.98
C ILE A 56 9.59 0.46 18.69
N TRP A 57 9.37 1.50 17.89
CA TRP A 57 10.11 1.76 16.66
C TRP A 57 10.22 3.26 16.38
N ARG A 58 11.24 3.65 15.62
CA ARG A 58 11.57 5.05 15.33
C ARG A 58 11.95 5.21 13.87
N PHE A 59 11.64 6.37 13.31
CA PHE A 59 11.99 6.73 11.93
C PHE A 59 13.18 7.70 11.93
N PRO A 60 14.36 7.28 11.43
CA PRO A 60 15.53 8.16 11.37
C PRO A 60 15.25 9.37 10.46
N PRO A 61 15.51 10.61 10.93
CA PRO A 61 15.22 11.83 10.17
C PRO A 61 16.01 11.92 8.85
N ASP A 62 17.14 11.21 8.74
CA ASP A 62 17.97 11.21 7.54
C ASP A 62 17.35 10.40 6.38
N THR A 63 16.39 9.52 6.68
CA THR A 63 15.85 8.55 5.73
C THR A 63 14.57 9.00 5.05
N ASN A 64 13.82 9.92 5.67
CA ASN A 64 12.55 10.45 5.20
C ASN A 64 12.72 11.88 4.62
N ILE A 65 11.63 12.48 4.14
CA ILE A 65 11.53 13.82 3.54
C ILE A 65 11.42 14.90 4.63
N GLY A 66 11.27 14.50 5.90
CA GLY A 66 11.17 15.40 7.05
C GLY A 66 9.76 15.91 7.35
N VAL A 67 8.74 15.50 6.58
CA VAL A 67 7.34 15.83 6.85
C VAL A 67 6.75 14.77 7.77
N LEU A 68 6.45 15.15 9.01
CA LEU A 68 5.87 14.27 10.02
C LEU A 68 4.42 14.67 10.32
N ILE A 69 3.50 13.70 10.29
CA ILE A 69 2.11 13.85 10.69
C ILE A 69 1.86 12.86 11.82
N GLY A 70 1.40 13.34 12.99
CA GLY A 70 1.14 12.45 14.14
C GLY A 70 2.36 11.69 14.69
N GLY A 71 3.58 12.05 14.27
CA GLY A 71 4.83 11.33 14.59
C GLY A 71 5.28 10.33 13.52
N LEU A 72 4.51 10.15 12.45
CA LEU A 72 4.84 9.29 11.32
C LEU A 72 5.30 10.11 10.11
N PRO A 73 6.29 9.64 9.34
CA PRO A 73 6.66 10.27 8.09
C PRO A 73 5.54 10.17 7.05
N LEU A 74 5.39 11.19 6.21
CA LEU A 74 4.40 11.22 5.13
C LEU A 74 4.48 9.98 4.24
N GLU A 75 5.70 9.48 4.02
CA GLU A 75 6.00 8.25 3.29
C GLU A 75 5.27 7.02 3.85
N GLU A 76 5.05 6.96 5.17
CA GLU A 76 4.36 5.83 5.81
C GLU A 76 2.87 5.79 5.41
N TYR A 77 2.24 6.95 5.29
CA TYR A 77 0.86 7.04 4.82
C TYR A 77 0.74 6.58 3.37
N PHE A 78 1.69 6.98 2.53
CA PHE A 78 1.76 6.47 1.16
C PHE A 78 2.01 4.96 1.14
N PHE A 79 2.93 4.47 1.97
CA PHE A 79 3.17 3.05 2.11
C PHE A 79 1.88 2.28 2.43
N MET A 80 1.14 2.68 3.46
CA MET A 80 -0.13 2.04 3.86
C MET A 80 -1.15 1.99 2.71
N ILE A 81 -1.31 3.10 1.97
CA ILE A 81 -2.25 3.16 0.83
C ILE A 81 -1.80 2.23 -0.29
N PHE A 82 -0.56 2.40 -0.75
CA PHE A 82 -0.09 1.74 -1.95
C PHE A 82 0.21 0.26 -1.72
N VAL A 83 0.77 -0.12 -0.56
CA VAL A 83 0.97 -1.55 -0.23
C VAL A 83 -0.36 -2.28 -0.16
N THR A 84 -1.40 -1.66 0.41
CA THR A 84 -2.75 -2.21 0.43
C THR A 84 -3.29 -2.40 -0.99
N MET A 85 -3.13 -1.39 -1.85
CA MET A 85 -3.50 -1.52 -3.26
C MET A 85 -2.73 -2.65 -3.98
N LEU A 86 -1.42 -2.76 -3.75
CA LEU A 86 -0.58 -3.80 -4.36
C LEU A 86 -1.06 -5.19 -3.97
N VAL A 87 -1.24 -5.44 -2.66
CA VAL A 87 -1.69 -6.74 -2.15
C VAL A 87 -3.08 -7.07 -2.68
N SER A 88 -4.03 -6.12 -2.62
CA SER A 88 -5.37 -6.33 -3.19
C SER A 88 -5.33 -6.62 -4.69
N THR A 89 -4.47 -5.94 -5.46
CA THR A 89 -4.27 -6.20 -6.89
C THR A 89 -3.77 -7.62 -7.13
N VAL A 90 -2.72 -8.04 -6.43
CA VAL A 90 -2.15 -9.39 -6.58
C VAL A 90 -3.20 -10.45 -6.25
N VAL A 91 -3.95 -10.29 -5.15
CA VAL A 91 -5.01 -11.22 -4.76
C VAL A 91 -6.09 -11.33 -5.83
N LEU A 92 -6.55 -10.21 -6.40
CA LEU A 92 -7.56 -10.23 -7.47
C LEU A 92 -7.03 -10.91 -8.76
N LEU A 93 -5.75 -10.70 -9.10
CA LEU A 93 -5.15 -11.35 -10.26
C LEU A 93 -4.97 -12.86 -10.04
N LEU A 94 -4.61 -13.29 -8.82
CA LEU A 94 -4.56 -14.70 -8.47
C LEU A 94 -5.95 -15.33 -8.53
N LYS A 95 -6.98 -14.66 -7.98
CA LYS A 95 -8.38 -15.09 -8.11
C LYS A 95 -8.77 -15.31 -9.58
N ARG A 96 -8.48 -14.34 -10.44
CA ARG A 96 -8.72 -14.45 -11.89
C ARG A 96 -7.99 -15.65 -12.51
N TYR A 97 -6.74 -15.87 -12.15
CA TYR A 97 -5.93 -16.97 -12.67
C TYR A 97 -6.55 -18.33 -12.32
N PHE A 98 -6.97 -18.53 -11.06
CA PHE A 98 -7.61 -19.76 -10.62
C PHE A 98 -9.00 -19.95 -11.23
N GLU A 99 -9.77 -18.88 -11.41
CA GLU A 99 -11.08 -18.94 -12.09
C GLU A 99 -10.95 -19.37 -13.55
N ILE A 100 -9.93 -18.87 -14.27
CA ILE A 100 -9.69 -19.29 -15.66
C ILE A 100 -9.28 -20.77 -15.70
N ARG A 101 -8.36 -21.19 -14.83
CA ARG A 101 -7.84 -22.57 -14.82
C ARG A 101 -8.89 -23.61 -14.41
N ALA A 102 -9.85 -23.27 -13.56
CA ALA A 102 -10.92 -24.19 -13.16
C ALA A 102 -11.96 -24.43 -14.27
N ASN A 103 -12.02 -23.54 -15.26
CA ASN A 103 -13.00 -23.58 -16.35
C ASN A 103 -12.41 -24.13 -17.67
N THR A 104 -11.14 -24.55 -17.66
CA THR A 104 -10.42 -25.20 -18.78
C THR A 104 -10.14 -26.65 -18.45
#